data_AF-S3YFV3-F1
#
_entry.id   AF-S3YFV3-F1
#
_cell.length_a   1.000
_cell.length_b   1.000
_cell.length_c   1.000
_cell.angle_alpha   90.00
_cell.angle_beta   90.00
_cell.angle_gamma   90.00
#
_symmetry.space_group_name_H-M   'P 1'
#
loop_
_entity.id
_entity.type
_entity.pdbx_description
1 polymer ?
#
loop_
_entity_poly.entity_id
_entity_poly.type
_entity_poly.pdbx_seq_one_letter_code
_entity_poly.pdbx_strand_id
1 'polypeptide(L)'
;MLEKKKGISLLISLCWATFTALTGLAEERIWNSFFLQYLWEFVLGMWLAKVYFENSENIKVPKVSVLLVTMIIGLGLTGIAGFVGGIWKSYNDIPSLIGYMSMALIFYQVGVKWLNKFFEYTNKISYEWYLVHILVFTIYFRFARGVLPFFVDWVILMFISYLVAIGYQILVNRFIKI
;
A
#
# COMPACT_ATOMS: atom_id res chain seq x y z
N MET A 1 -9.77 -12.41 22.90
CA MET A 1 -10.86 -12.44 21.88
C MET A 1 -10.40 -11.98 20.49
N LEU A 2 -9.83 -10.76 20.33
CA LEU A 2 -9.32 -10.26 19.04
C LEU A 2 -8.22 -11.14 18.40
N GLU A 3 -7.37 -11.77 19.21
CA GLU A 3 -6.35 -12.71 18.71
C GLU A 3 -6.91 -13.94 17.99
N LYS A 4 -8.06 -14.47 18.42
CA LYS A 4 -8.72 -15.56 17.69
C LYS A 4 -9.40 -15.04 16.42
N LYS A 5 -9.91 -13.80 16.48
CA LYS A 5 -10.58 -13.13 15.35
C LYS A 5 -9.63 -12.86 14.19
N LYS A 6 -8.34 -12.56 14.42
CA LYS A 6 -7.35 -12.27 13.35
C LYS A 6 -7.15 -13.47 12.40
N GLY A 7 -7.07 -14.68 12.94
CA GLY A 7 -6.90 -15.89 12.13
C GLY A 7 -8.16 -16.23 11.34
N ILE A 8 -9.33 -16.07 11.97
CA ILE A 8 -10.62 -16.31 11.32
C ILE A 8 -10.85 -15.29 10.19
N SER A 9 -10.57 -14.01 10.41
CA SER A 9 -10.70 -12.98 9.37
C SER A 9 -9.78 -13.25 8.19
N LEU A 10 -8.54 -13.68 8.45
CA LEU A 10 -7.60 -14.06 7.39
C LEU A 10 -8.13 -15.24 6.57
N LEU A 11 -8.64 -16.29 7.23
CA LEU A 11 -9.23 -17.42 6.54
C LEU A 11 -10.41 -17.01 5.68
N ILE A 12 -11.31 -16.16 6.18
CA ILE A 12 -12.46 -15.65 5.42
C ILE A 12 -11.99 -14.88 4.18
N SER A 13 -11.02 -13.97 4.33
CA SER A 13 -10.46 -13.21 3.21
C SER A 13 -9.79 -14.11 2.17
N LEU A 14 -9.04 -15.13 2.59
CA LEU A 14 -8.42 -16.09 1.68
C LEU A 14 -9.46 -16.95 0.96
N CYS A 15 -10.54 -17.38 1.64
CA CYS A 15 -11.65 -18.10 1.02
C CYS A 15 -12.35 -17.22 -0.03
N TRP A 16 -12.56 -15.94 0.27
CA TRP A 16 -13.15 -14.99 -0.67
C TRP A 16 -12.25 -14.75 -1.89
N ALA A 17 -10.95 -14.53 -1.68
CA ALA A 17 -9.97 -14.39 -2.75
C ALA A 17 -9.95 -15.63 -3.64
N THR A 18 -9.95 -16.83 -3.03
CA THR A 18 -10.02 -18.11 -3.78
C THR A 18 -11.29 -18.21 -4.60
N PHE A 19 -12.45 -17.89 -4.02
CA PHE A 19 -13.73 -17.96 -4.70
C PHE A 19 -13.78 -17.01 -5.90
N THR A 20 -13.42 -15.74 -5.72
CA THR A 20 -13.43 -14.74 -6.79
C THR A 20 -12.41 -15.06 -7.88
N ALA A 21 -11.25 -15.62 -7.51
CA ALA A 21 -10.23 -16.04 -8.45
C ALA A 21 -10.68 -17.26 -9.30
N LEU A 22 -11.28 -18.29 -8.68
CA LEU A 22 -11.75 -19.50 -9.38
C LEU A 22 -12.96 -19.24 -10.29
N THR A 23 -13.81 -18.28 -9.92
CA THR A 23 -15.00 -17.92 -10.70
C THR A 23 -14.73 -16.88 -11.80
N GLY A 24 -13.50 -16.36 -11.87
CA GLY A 24 -13.14 -15.27 -12.80
C GLY A 24 -13.66 -13.89 -12.39
N LEU A 25 -14.35 -13.78 -11.25
CA LEU A 25 -14.88 -12.52 -10.72
C LEU A 25 -13.80 -11.60 -10.13
N ALA A 26 -12.58 -12.09 -9.93
CA ALA A 26 -11.47 -11.30 -9.40
C ALA A 26 -11.07 -10.10 -10.30
N GLU A 27 -11.37 -10.15 -11.59
CA GLU A 27 -11.12 -9.02 -12.51
C GLU A 27 -12.22 -7.95 -12.41
N GLU A 28 -13.39 -8.31 -11.89
CA GLU A 28 -14.50 -7.38 -11.68
C GLU A 28 -14.28 -6.57 -10.39
N ARG A 29 -14.13 -5.26 -10.56
CA ARG A 29 -13.77 -4.35 -9.46
C ARG A 29 -14.71 -4.45 -8.26
N ILE A 30 -16.00 -4.70 -8.48
CA ILE A 30 -17.02 -4.80 -7.42
C ILE A 30 -16.72 -5.98 -6.48
N TRP A 31 -16.32 -7.12 -7.03
CA TRP A 31 -16.04 -8.34 -6.26
C TRP A 31 -14.65 -8.30 -5.63
N ASN A 32 -13.67 -7.77 -6.37
CA ASN A 32 -12.31 -7.62 -5.86
C ASN A 32 -12.21 -6.56 -4.76
N SER A 33 -13.07 -5.53 -4.79
CA SER A 33 -13.12 -4.49 -3.76
C SER A 33 -14.07 -4.80 -2.59
N PHE A 34 -14.64 -6.01 -2.57
CA PHE A 34 -15.62 -6.39 -1.56
C PHE A 34 -14.96 -6.51 -0.19
N PHE A 35 -15.65 -6.07 0.88
CA PHE A 35 -15.05 -5.94 2.21
C PHE A 35 -14.44 -7.24 2.75
N LEU A 36 -14.95 -8.42 2.33
CA LEU A 36 -14.40 -9.71 2.75
C LEU A 36 -12.95 -9.89 2.29
N GLN A 37 -12.56 -9.35 1.14
CA GLN A 37 -11.18 -9.36 0.66
C GLN A 37 -10.24 -8.70 1.68
N TYR A 38 -10.65 -7.57 2.28
CA TYR A 38 -9.84 -6.75 3.18
C TYR A 38 -10.17 -6.92 4.67
N LEU A 39 -11.07 -7.86 5.01
CA LEU A 39 -11.50 -8.08 6.39
C LEU A 39 -10.32 -8.38 7.32
N TRP A 40 -9.36 -9.17 6.83
CA TRP A 40 -8.15 -9.49 7.57
C TRP A 40 -7.29 -8.27 7.89
N GLU A 41 -7.12 -7.32 6.96
CA GLU A 41 -6.35 -6.09 7.15
C GLU A 41 -6.99 -5.22 8.22
N PHE A 42 -8.32 -5.06 8.15
CA PHE A 42 -9.06 -4.27 9.12
C PHE A 42 -8.92 -4.87 10.54
N VAL A 43 -9.14 -6.18 10.69
CA VAL A 43 -9.03 -6.85 12.00
C VAL A 43 -7.58 -6.83 12.52
N LEU A 44 -6.59 -7.01 11.63
CA LEU A 44 -5.18 -6.90 11.98
C LEU A 44 -4.82 -5.48 12.46
N GLY A 45 -5.27 -4.45 11.75
CA GLY A 45 -5.07 -3.05 12.11
C GLY A 45 -5.69 -2.71 13.47
N MET A 46 -6.93 -3.15 13.71
CA MET A 46 -7.60 -2.99 15.01
C MET A 46 -6.86 -3.71 16.15
N TRP A 47 -6.34 -4.91 15.88
CA TRP A 47 -5.54 -5.64 16.86
C TRP A 47 -4.21 -4.94 17.15
N LEU A 48 -3.50 -4.45 16.12
CA LEU A 48 -2.26 -3.68 16.28
C LEU A 48 -2.49 -2.39 17.08
N ALA A 49 -3.54 -1.64 16.75
CA ALA A 49 -3.92 -0.44 17.49
C ALA A 49 -4.17 -0.75 18.97
N LYS A 50 -4.92 -1.82 19.26
CA LYS A 50 -5.16 -2.29 20.61
C LYS A 50 -3.85 -2.60 21.36
N VAL A 51 -2.95 -3.37 20.74
CA VAL A 51 -1.65 -3.71 21.33
C VAL A 51 -0.84 -2.44 21.61
N TYR A 52 -0.84 -1.48 20.69
CA TYR A 52 -0.15 -0.21 20.84
C TYR A 52 -0.69 0.61 22.02
N PHE A 53 -2.02 0.72 22.18
CA PHE A 53 -2.63 1.48 23.27
C PHE A 53 -2.48 0.81 24.64
N GLU A 54 -2.62 -0.52 24.71
CA GLU A 54 -2.57 -1.24 25.98
C GLU A 54 -1.14 -1.55 26.44
N ASN A 55 -0.23 -1.86 25.52
CA ASN A 55 1.12 -2.33 25.83
C ASN A 55 2.11 -1.96 24.72
N SER A 56 2.33 -0.67 24.48
CA SER A 56 3.26 -0.16 23.45
C SER A 56 4.66 -0.76 23.58
N GLU A 57 5.14 -0.99 24.80
CA GLU A 57 6.47 -1.56 25.10
C GLU A 57 6.66 -3.01 24.59
N ASN A 58 5.57 -3.73 24.36
CA ASN A 58 5.61 -5.09 23.84
C ASN A 58 5.84 -5.16 22.32
N ILE A 59 5.70 -4.03 21.60
CA ILE A 59 5.96 -3.98 20.16
C ILE A 59 7.47 -3.89 19.93
N LYS A 60 8.11 -5.05 19.79
CA LYS A 60 9.54 -5.15 19.46
C LYS A 60 9.73 -5.16 17.95
N VAL A 61 10.50 -4.19 17.46
CA VAL A 61 10.87 -4.15 16.04
C VAL A 61 11.94 -5.22 15.78
N PRO A 62 11.80 -6.06 14.73
CA PRO A 62 12.81 -7.04 14.36
C PRO A 62 14.16 -6.39 14.00
N LYS A 63 15.22 -7.21 13.96
CA LYS A 63 16.55 -6.78 13.49
C LYS A 63 16.50 -6.43 12.00
N VAL A 64 17.31 -5.44 11.59
CA VAL A 64 17.45 -4.99 10.19
C VAL A 64 17.71 -6.15 9.23
N SER A 65 18.50 -7.15 9.61
CA SER A 65 18.78 -8.32 8.76
C SER A 65 17.52 -9.15 8.44
N VAL A 66 16.65 -9.36 9.44
CA VAL A 66 15.37 -10.04 9.25
C VAL A 66 14.46 -9.21 8.35
N LEU A 67 14.40 -7.89 8.60
CA LEU A 67 13.62 -6.95 7.79
C LEU A 67 14.09 -6.91 6.34
N LEU A 68 15.40 -6.97 6.08
CA LEU A 68 15.93 -7.00 4.72
C LEU A 68 15.51 -8.26 3.97
N VAL A 69 15.58 -9.42 4.63
CA VAL A 69 15.13 -10.69 4.05
C VAL A 69 13.63 -10.66 3.76
N THR A 70 12.81 -10.22 4.71
CA THR A 70 11.35 -10.14 4.52
C THR A 70 10.95 -9.07 3.49
N MET A 71 11.70 -7.98 3.40
CA MET A 71 11.52 -6.95 2.37
C MET A 71 11.77 -7.53 0.96
N ILE A 72 12.91 -8.18 0.75
CA ILE A 72 13.29 -8.74 -0.55
C ILE A 72 12.28 -9.81 -0.97
N ILE A 73 11.93 -10.74 -0.07
CA ILE A 73 10.97 -11.81 -0.37
C ILE A 73 9.58 -11.23 -0.62
N GLY A 74 9.10 -10.33 0.25
CA GLY A 74 7.76 -9.75 0.15
C GLY A 74 7.58 -8.96 -1.15
N LEU A 75 8.49 -8.02 -1.44
CA LEU A 75 8.43 -7.22 -2.67
C LEU A 75 8.66 -8.06 -3.92
N GLY A 76 9.55 -9.06 -3.85
CA GLY A 76 9.78 -10.00 -4.95
C GLY A 76 8.50 -10.78 -5.29
N LEU A 77 7.83 -11.35 -4.28
CA LEU A 77 6.58 -12.08 -4.46
C LEU A 77 5.45 -11.17 -4.97
N THR A 78 5.35 -9.94 -4.45
CA THR A 78 4.40 -8.94 -4.95
C THR A 78 4.64 -8.63 -6.43
N GLY A 79 5.90 -8.40 -6.82
CA GLY A 79 6.26 -8.12 -8.20
C GLY A 79 5.94 -9.28 -9.14
N ILE A 80 6.27 -10.51 -8.73
CA ILE A 80 5.96 -11.73 -9.50
C ILE A 80 4.44 -11.90 -9.64
N ALA A 81 3.69 -11.76 -8.54
CA ALA A 81 2.24 -11.87 -8.57
C ALA A 81 1.58 -10.82 -9.49
N GLY A 82 2.12 -9.60 -9.49
CA GLY A 82 1.67 -8.53 -10.41
C GLY A 82 1.98 -8.82 -11.88
N PHE A 83 3.12 -9.44 -12.17
CA PHE A 83 3.54 -9.76 -13.54
C PHE A 83 2.82 -10.99 -14.11
N VAL A 84 2.67 -12.06 -13.31
CA VAL A 84 1.97 -13.29 -13.70
C VAL A 84 0.47 -13.03 -13.89
N GLY A 85 -0.12 -12.18 -13.05
CA GLY A 85 -1.55 -11.85 -13.11
C GLY A 85 -2.47 -12.99 -12.70
N GLY A 86 -3.77 -12.82 -12.95
CA GLY A 86 -4.81 -13.78 -12.60
C GLY A 86 -4.90 -14.05 -11.10
N ILE A 87 -5.03 -15.33 -10.73
CA ILE A 87 -5.23 -15.78 -9.34
C ILE A 87 -4.14 -15.23 -8.40
N TRP A 88 -2.89 -15.15 -8.85
CA TRP A 88 -1.77 -14.68 -8.03
C TRP A 88 -1.93 -13.22 -7.59
N LYS A 89 -2.58 -12.41 -8.42
CA LYS A 89 -2.86 -11.01 -8.13
C LYS A 89 -3.79 -10.85 -6.93
N SER A 90 -4.73 -11.78 -6.70
CA SER A 90 -5.68 -11.73 -5.57
C SER A 90 -5.05 -12.00 -4.20
N TYR A 91 -3.81 -12.50 -4.15
CA TYR A 91 -3.08 -12.79 -2.91
C TYR A 91 -1.87 -11.88 -2.70
N ASN A 92 -1.64 -10.92 -3.58
CA ASN A 92 -0.46 -10.06 -3.52
C ASN A 92 -0.43 -9.15 -2.28
N ASP A 93 -1.57 -8.89 -1.64
CA ASP A 93 -1.69 -7.99 -0.50
C ASP A 93 -0.87 -8.45 0.71
N ILE A 94 -0.81 -9.76 0.98
CA ILE A 94 -0.05 -10.30 2.12
C ILE A 94 1.48 -10.13 1.93
N PRO A 95 2.09 -10.58 0.81
CA PRO A 95 3.49 -10.29 0.53
C PRO A 95 3.79 -8.79 0.46
N SER A 96 2.84 -7.98 -0.06
CA SER A 96 2.99 -6.52 -0.15
C SER A 96 3.05 -5.90 1.23
N LEU A 97 2.16 -6.27 2.13
CA LEU A 97 2.17 -5.81 3.52
C LEU A 97 3.51 -6.13 4.16
N ILE A 98 3.99 -7.38 4.06
CA ILE A 98 5.26 -7.80 4.66
C ILE A 98 6.42 -7.01 4.05
N GLY A 99 6.46 -6.89 2.72
CA GLY A 99 7.53 -6.22 1.99
C GLY A 99 7.62 -4.73 2.31
N TYR A 100 6.52 -3.99 2.11
CA TYR A 100 6.47 -2.54 2.35
C TYR A 100 6.58 -2.19 3.83
N MET A 101 5.98 -2.97 4.74
CA MET A 101 6.15 -2.76 6.19
C MET A 101 7.61 -2.94 6.60
N SER A 102 8.29 -3.98 6.09
CA SER A 102 9.71 -4.20 6.39
C SER A 102 10.58 -3.05 5.89
N MET A 103 10.32 -2.59 4.66
CA MET A 103 11.00 -1.42 4.09
C MET A 103 10.80 -0.17 4.94
N ALA A 104 9.56 0.12 5.35
CA ALA A 104 9.24 1.26 6.20
C ALA A 104 9.98 1.17 7.55
N LEU A 105 9.96 0.01 8.21
CA LEU A 105 10.66 -0.21 9.48
C LEU A 105 12.17 -0.03 9.35
N ILE A 106 12.79 -0.47 8.24
CA ILE A 106 14.20 -0.21 7.97
C ILE A 106 14.46 1.29 7.92
N PHE A 107 13.69 2.05 7.14
CA PHE A 107 13.89 3.50 7.04
C PHE A 107 13.82 4.20 8.39
N TYR A 108 12.83 3.87 9.21
CA TYR A 108 12.71 4.43 10.56
C TYR A 108 13.84 3.97 11.49
N GLN A 109 14.34 2.73 11.37
CA GLN A 109 15.46 2.21 12.17
C GLN A 109 16.81 2.84 11.82
N VAL A 110 17.06 3.23 10.56
CA VAL A 110 18.30 3.93 10.17
C VAL A 110 18.42 5.29 10.88
N GLY A 111 17.29 5.90 11.28
CA GLY A 111 17.28 7.08 12.15
C GLY A 111 17.71 8.39 11.48
N VAL A 112 17.73 8.44 10.14
CA VAL A 112 18.05 9.67 9.40
C VAL A 112 16.90 10.67 9.54
N LYS A 113 17.09 11.72 10.35
CA LYS A 113 16.05 12.71 10.68
C LYS A 113 15.37 13.32 9.45
N TRP A 114 16.15 13.69 8.43
CA TRP A 114 15.59 14.27 7.20
C TRP A 114 14.71 13.28 6.44
N LEU A 115 15.12 12.01 6.37
CA LEU A 115 14.38 10.96 5.70
C LEU A 115 13.07 10.64 6.44
N ASN A 116 13.12 10.53 7.76
CA ASN A 116 11.92 10.32 8.58
C ASN A 116 10.93 11.48 8.40
N LYS A 117 11.42 12.74 8.42
CA LYS A 117 10.59 13.92 8.19
C LYS A 117 9.97 13.94 6.79
N PHE A 118 10.72 13.49 5.77
CA PHE A 118 10.21 13.36 4.41
C PHE A 118 9.10 12.31 4.31
N PHE A 119 9.28 11.14 4.92
CA PHE A 119 8.26 10.09 4.95
C PHE A 119 7.02 10.51 5.75
N GLU A 120 7.20 11.15 6.91
CA GLU A 120 6.09 11.72 7.70
C GLU A 120 5.30 12.76 6.91
N TYR A 121 5.98 13.67 6.20
CA TYR A 121 5.32 14.66 5.36
C TYR A 121 4.57 14.00 4.20
N THR A 122 5.23 13.08 3.48
CA THR A 122 4.62 12.36 2.35
C THR A 122 3.42 11.53 2.80
N ASN A 123 3.45 10.94 3.99
CA ASN A 123 2.33 10.17 4.53
C ASN A 123 1.07 11.04 4.69
N LYS A 124 1.22 12.31 5.08
CA LYS A 124 0.09 13.25 5.21
C LYS A 124 -0.60 13.59 3.89
N ILE A 125 0.09 13.43 2.76
CA ILE A 125 -0.45 13.74 1.43
C ILE A 125 -0.67 12.48 0.58
N SER A 126 -0.42 11.31 1.17
CA SER A 126 -0.35 10.03 0.45
C SER A 126 -1.69 9.66 -0.19
N TYR A 127 -2.80 9.98 0.48
CA TYR A 127 -4.14 9.72 -0.01
C TYR A 127 -4.49 10.61 -1.20
N GLU A 128 -4.24 11.92 -1.08
CA GLU A 128 -4.43 12.88 -2.17
C GLU A 128 -3.58 12.49 -3.38
N TRP A 129 -2.33 12.10 -3.13
CA TRP A 129 -1.43 11.64 -4.18
C TRP A 129 -1.93 10.37 -4.85
N TYR A 130 -2.44 9.40 -4.08
CA TYR A 130 -3.09 8.20 -4.60
C TYR A 130 -4.28 8.52 -5.53
N LEU A 131 -5.06 9.55 -5.24
CA LEU A 131 -6.19 9.92 -6.11
C LEU A 131 -5.73 10.63 -7.40
N VAL A 132 -4.81 11.60 -7.28
CA VAL A 132 -4.46 12.46 -8.43
C VAL A 132 -3.45 11.83 -9.39
N HIS A 133 -2.58 10.91 -8.94
CA HIS A 133 -1.53 10.38 -9.81
C HIS A 133 -2.09 9.62 -11.02
N ILE A 134 -3.15 8.82 -10.85
CA ILE A 134 -3.80 8.11 -11.95
C ILE A 134 -4.36 9.10 -12.98
N LEU A 135 -4.96 10.21 -12.52
CA LEU A 135 -5.47 11.26 -13.39
C LEU A 135 -4.35 11.93 -14.19
N VAL A 136 -3.28 12.36 -13.50
CA VAL A 136 -2.10 13.00 -14.13
C VAL A 136 -1.49 12.07 -15.18
N PHE A 137 -1.32 10.79 -14.85
CA PHE A 137 -0.74 9.80 -15.76
C PHE A 137 -1.64 9.58 -16.97
N THR A 138 -2.95 9.49 -16.77
CA THR A 138 -3.92 9.28 -17.86
C THR A 138 -3.93 10.46 -18.83
N ILE A 139 -3.89 11.70 -18.32
CA ILE A 139 -3.81 12.91 -19.16
C ILE A 139 -2.50 12.89 -19.96
N TYR A 140 -1.37 12.65 -19.30
CA TYR A 140 -0.08 12.61 -19.99
C TYR A 140 -0.02 11.54 -21.08
N PHE A 141 -0.37 10.30 -20.76
CA PHE A 141 -0.31 9.20 -21.73
C PHE A 141 -1.30 9.36 -22.88
N ARG A 142 -2.35 10.18 -22.71
CA ARG A 142 -3.28 10.50 -23.80
C ARG A 142 -2.73 11.54 -24.78
N PHE A 143 -1.95 12.52 -24.31
CA PHE A 143 -1.57 13.69 -25.12
C PHE A 143 -0.06 13.78 -25.44
N ALA A 144 0.81 13.24 -24.61
CA ALA A 144 2.26 13.45 -24.67
C ALA A 144 3.07 12.14 -24.66
N ARG A 145 2.41 10.99 -24.86
CA ARG A 145 3.10 9.70 -24.91
C ARG A 145 4.11 9.67 -26.07
N GLY A 146 5.36 9.34 -25.75
CA GLY A 146 6.44 9.20 -26.73
C GLY A 146 7.24 10.48 -27.00
N VAL A 147 6.97 11.57 -26.27
CA VAL A 147 7.76 12.81 -26.35
C VAL A 147 9.15 12.64 -25.71
N LEU A 148 9.25 11.89 -24.61
CA LEU A 148 10.51 11.60 -23.93
C LEU A 148 10.75 10.08 -23.84
N PRO A 149 11.99 9.66 -23.50
CA PRO A 149 12.28 8.25 -23.22
C PRO A 149 11.45 7.74 -22.04
N PHE A 150 11.03 6.47 -22.10
CA PHE A 150 10.14 5.85 -21.11
C PHE A 150 10.55 6.11 -19.66
N PHE A 151 11.81 5.87 -19.27
CA PHE A 151 12.25 6.09 -17.89
C PHE A 151 12.18 7.56 -17.45
N VAL A 152 12.41 8.49 -18.38
CA VAL A 152 12.36 9.92 -18.12
C VAL A 152 10.90 10.35 -17.91
N ASP A 153 9.96 9.82 -18.70
CA ASP A 153 8.52 10.04 -18.50
C ASP A 153 8.11 9.71 -17.07
N TRP A 154 8.48 8.53 -16.57
CA TRP A 154 8.08 8.08 -15.24
C TRP A 154 8.61 8.96 -14.12
N VAL A 155 9.88 9.37 -14.18
CA VAL A 155 10.47 10.25 -13.15
C VAL A 155 9.77 11.61 -13.13
N ILE A 156 9.56 12.20 -14.31
CA ILE A 156 8.89 13.50 -14.44
C ILE A 156 7.43 13.39 -13.97
N LEU A 157 6.71 12.35 -14.36
CA LEU A 157 5.32 12.14 -13.97
C LEU A 157 5.15 11.91 -12.46
N MET A 158 6.04 11.15 -11.84
CA MET A 158 6.04 10.98 -10.39
C MET A 158 6.24 12.32 -9.69
N PHE A 159 7.17 13.15 -10.18
CA PHE A 159 7.40 14.48 -9.62
C PHE A 159 6.20 15.43 -9.81
N ILE A 160 5.65 15.49 -11.04
CA ILE A 160 4.49 16.33 -11.35
C ILE A 160 3.27 15.90 -10.53
N SER A 161 2.98 14.60 -10.47
CA SER A 161 1.83 14.09 -9.69
C SER A 161 1.95 14.41 -8.21
N TYR A 162 3.17 14.38 -7.65
CA TYR A 162 3.43 14.78 -6.26
C TYR A 162 3.16 16.28 -6.03
N LEU A 163 3.60 17.16 -6.95
CA LEU A 163 3.31 18.59 -6.87
C LEU A 163 1.81 18.89 -6.99
N VAL A 164 1.12 18.20 -7.90
CA VAL A 164 -0.33 18.30 -8.06
C VAL A 164 -1.05 17.84 -6.80
N ALA A 165 -0.58 16.78 -6.13
CA ALA A 165 -1.14 16.31 -4.87
C ALA A 165 -1.06 17.37 -3.75
N ILE A 166 0.09 18.05 -3.63
CA ILE A 166 0.25 19.16 -2.67
C ILE A 166 -0.74 20.29 -2.97
N GLY A 167 -0.86 20.67 -4.25
CA GLY A 167 -1.82 21.69 -4.68
C GLY A 167 -3.27 21.30 -4.38
N TYR A 168 -3.62 20.03 -4.64
CA TYR A 168 -4.94 19.49 -4.36
C TYR A 168 -5.26 19.50 -2.86
N GLN A 169 -4.32 19.09 -2.01
CA GLN A 169 -4.50 19.14 -0.56
C GLN A 169 -4.74 20.57 -0.06
N ILE A 170 -3.98 21.55 -0.55
CA ILE A 170 -4.18 22.97 -0.19
C ILE A 170 -5.59 23.44 -0.59
N LEU A 171 -6.05 23.01 -1.78
CA LEU A 171 -7.36 23.35 -2.29
C LEU A 171 -8.47 22.72 -1.44
N VAL A 172 -8.38 21.41 -1.16
CA VAL A 172 -9.33 20.70 -0.29
C VAL A 172 -9.41 21.35 1.08
N ASN A 173 -8.27 21.61 1.75
CA ASN A 173 -8.25 22.25 3.07
C ASN A 173 -8.82 23.67 3.07
N ARG A 174 -8.77 24.37 1.93
CA ARG A 174 -9.34 25.72 1.79
C ARG A 174 -10.86 25.70 1.65
N PHE A 175 -11.42 24.75 0.89
CA PHE A 175 -12.85 24.71 0.57
C PHE A 175 -13.65 23.81 1.51
N ILE A 176 -13.05 22.71 1.96
CA ILE A 176 -13.62 21.76 2.88
C ILE A 176 -12.86 21.95 4.20
N LYS A 177 -13.32 22.91 5.01
CA LYS A 177 -12.87 23.02 6.41
C LYS A 177 -13.36 21.78 7.15
N ILE A 178 -12.56 20.73 7.16
CA ILE A 178 -12.69 19.61 8.12
C ILE A 178 -11.80 19.94 9.33
#